data_AF-A0A497PV80-F1
#
_entry.id   AF-A0A497PV80-F1
#
_cell.length_a   1.000
_cell.length_b   1.000
_cell.length_c   1.000
_cell.angle_alpha   90.00
_cell.angle_beta   90.00
_cell.angle_gamma   90.00
#
_symmetry.space_group_name_H-M   'P 1'
#
loop_
_entity.id
_entity.type
_entity.pdbx_description
1 polymer ?
#
loop_
_entity_poly.entity_id
_entity_poly.type
_entity_poly.pdbx_seq_one_letter_code
_entity_poly.pdbx_strand_id
1 'polypeptide(L)'
;MAAFLTDAKLYTQEDVTRRRLTPKNVNYVWEGYDFKTQVRYLDEYRLSRYKWNSERLIDLESFLARPIVFLIVDNLNSISPVLQESAEPAGLGNPLRRKPETRMALEPYLACLWYAAKNRGCMRFYTRTDQHLIRDNDVLVYMGSNSKRICETFSDGFDVEVYRAKDLRKKMGV
;
A
#
# COMPACT_ATOMS: atom_id res chain seq x y z
N MET A 1 19.46 -2.86 18.28
CA MET A 1 20.10 -4.16 18.59
C MET A 1 19.39 -4.90 19.74
N ALA A 2 19.13 -4.26 20.89
CA ALA A 2 18.45 -4.91 22.03
C ALA A 2 17.01 -5.39 21.75
N ALA A 3 16.23 -4.66 20.94
CA ALA A 3 14.86 -5.04 20.60
C ALA A 3 14.80 -6.35 19.80
N PHE A 4 15.65 -6.49 18.78
CA PHE A 4 15.74 -7.70 17.97
C PHE A 4 16.18 -8.93 18.77
N LEU A 5 17.17 -8.77 19.66
CA LEU A 5 17.63 -9.84 20.55
C LEU A 5 16.58 -10.26 21.58
N THR A 6 15.81 -9.30 22.09
CA THR A 6 14.68 -9.58 22.99
C THR A 6 13.61 -10.39 22.27
N ASP A 7 13.30 -10.02 21.03
CA ASP A 7 12.32 -10.73 20.19
C ASP A 7 12.80 -12.16 19.90
N ALA A 8 14.05 -12.34 19.45
CA ALA A 8 14.64 -13.67 19.27
C ALA A 8 14.58 -14.51 20.56
N LYS A 9 14.97 -13.96 21.71
CA LYS A 9 14.88 -14.67 23.00
C LYS A 9 13.46 -15.01 23.45
N LEU A 10 12.43 -14.27 23.03
CA LEU A 10 11.03 -14.61 23.32
C LEU A 10 10.50 -15.71 22.39
N TYR A 11 11.04 -15.81 21.18
CA TYR A 11 10.61 -16.74 20.14
C TYR A 11 11.41 -18.05 20.08
N THR A 12 12.67 -18.07 20.56
CA THR A 12 13.62 -19.17 20.38
C THR A 12 13.96 -19.92 21.68
N GLN A 13 13.11 -19.85 22.72
CA GLN A 13 13.29 -20.73 23.87
C GLN A 13 12.86 -22.16 23.56
N GLU A 14 13.58 -23.13 24.14
CA GLU A 14 13.41 -24.57 23.92
C GLU A 14 12.01 -25.08 24.27
N ASP A 15 11.25 -24.35 25.10
CA ASP A 15 9.86 -24.63 25.40
C ASP A 15 8.93 -24.14 24.28
N VAL A 16 8.17 -25.07 23.72
CA VAL A 16 7.27 -25.04 22.55
C VAL A 16 6.26 -23.87 22.46
N THR A 17 6.16 -23.02 23.48
CA THR A 17 5.25 -21.87 23.48
C THR A 17 6.00 -20.54 23.29
N ARG A 18 5.86 -19.96 22.09
CA ARG A 18 6.29 -18.59 21.79
C ARG A 18 5.76 -17.65 22.89
N ARG A 19 6.67 -17.02 23.64
CA ARG A 19 6.29 -16.14 24.75
C ARG A 19 5.87 -14.80 24.19
N ARG A 20 4.70 -14.31 24.61
CA ARG A 20 4.22 -12.97 24.22
C ARG A 20 5.12 -11.88 24.79
N LEU A 21 5.24 -10.76 24.08
CA LEU A 21 5.93 -9.55 24.54
C LEU A 21 5.17 -8.88 25.71
N THR A 22 5.42 -9.37 26.93
CA THR A 22 4.85 -8.86 28.18
C THR A 22 5.97 -8.53 29.16
N PRO A 23 5.77 -7.62 30.13
CA PRO A 23 6.85 -7.21 31.03
C PRO A 23 7.41 -8.37 31.84
N LYS A 24 6.54 -9.30 32.24
CA LYS A 24 6.92 -10.54 32.93
C LYS A 24 7.87 -11.40 32.10
N ASN A 25 7.58 -11.58 30.81
CA ASN A 25 8.40 -12.39 29.92
C ASN A 25 9.71 -11.69 29.54
N VAL A 26 9.69 -10.37 29.37
CA VAL A 26 10.90 -9.58 29.10
C VAL A 26 11.85 -9.64 30.30
N ASN A 27 11.34 -9.50 31.52
CA ASN A 27 12.16 -9.66 32.72
C ASN A 27 12.74 -11.07 32.81
N TYR A 28 11.95 -12.10 32.54
CA TYR A 28 12.40 -13.50 32.57
C TYR A 28 13.55 -13.79 31.60
N VAL A 29 13.46 -13.36 30.33
CA VAL A 29 14.50 -13.67 29.32
C VAL A 29 15.83 -12.93 29.57
N TRP A 30 15.79 -11.89 30.41
CA TRP A 30 16.94 -11.07 30.77
C TRP A 30 17.37 -11.20 32.24
N GLU A 31 16.71 -12.04 33.03
CA GLU A 31 16.96 -12.19 34.49
C GLU A 31 18.37 -12.68 34.80
N GLY A 32 18.96 -13.51 33.93
CA GLY A 32 20.31 -14.06 34.09
C GLY A 32 21.45 -13.11 33.70
N TYR A 33 21.18 -11.82 33.49
CA TYR A 33 22.19 -10.84 33.08
C TYR A 33 22.36 -9.73 34.12
N ASP A 34 23.58 -9.22 34.26
CA ASP A 34 23.95 -8.25 35.31
C ASP A 34 23.37 -6.83 35.13
N PHE A 35 22.60 -6.59 34.07
CA PHE A 35 22.00 -5.28 33.80
C PHE A 35 20.52 -5.24 34.21
N LYS A 36 20.12 -4.10 34.78
CA LYS A 36 18.71 -3.86 35.11
C LYS A 36 17.91 -3.61 33.85
N THR A 37 16.91 -4.46 33.60
CA THR A 37 15.97 -4.26 32.50
C THR A 37 14.79 -3.42 32.99
N GLN A 38 14.57 -2.26 32.37
CA GLN A 38 13.37 -1.45 32.60
C GLN A 38 12.48 -1.54 31.35
N VAL A 39 11.31 -2.16 31.48
CA VAL A 39 10.32 -2.21 30.39
C VAL A 39 9.55 -0.91 30.37
N ARG A 40 9.81 -0.07 29.36
CA ARG A 40 9.01 1.11 29.06
C ARG A 40 8.27 0.85 27.76
N TYR A 41 6.94 0.87 27.81
CA TYR A 41 6.16 0.95 26.59
C TYR A 41 6.35 2.36 26.00
N LEU A 42 6.41 2.46 24.67
CA LEU A 42 6.48 3.75 23.97
C LEU A 42 5.24 4.63 24.23
N ASP A 43 4.21 4.07 24.88
CA ASP A 43 2.99 4.77 25.23
C ASP A 43 2.72 4.57 26.73
N GLU A 44 2.84 5.66 27.50
CA GLU A 44 2.56 5.71 28.94
C GLU A 44 1.05 5.53 29.20
N TYR A 45 0.23 5.84 28.20
CA TYR A 45 -1.17 5.52 28.11
C TYR A 45 -1.28 4.25 27.27
N ARG A 46 -1.92 3.19 27.75
CA ARG A 46 -2.11 1.97 26.93
C ARG A 46 -3.03 2.22 25.72
N LEU A 47 -2.65 2.98 24.69
CA LEU A 47 -3.38 3.02 23.42
C LEU A 47 -2.96 1.84 22.56
N SER A 48 -3.14 0.64 23.10
CA SER A 48 -2.94 -0.63 22.38
C SER A 48 -3.91 -0.82 21.21
N ARG A 49 -4.84 0.13 21.02
CA ARG A 49 -5.90 0.09 20.02
C ARG A 49 -6.17 1.53 19.60
N TYR A 50 -5.93 1.84 18.33
CA TYR A 50 -6.60 2.96 17.70
C TYR A 50 -8.11 2.70 17.82
N LYS A 51 -8.78 3.39 18.73
CA LYS A 51 -10.24 3.33 18.82
C LYS A 51 -10.78 4.39 17.89
N TRP A 52 -11.39 3.93 16.81
CA TRP A 52 -12.09 4.80 15.89
C TRP A 52 -13.29 5.40 16.62
N ASN A 53 -13.19 6.65 17.04
CA ASN A 53 -14.20 7.32 17.90
C ASN A 53 -15.26 8.07 17.08
N SER A 54 -15.27 7.92 15.76
CA SER A 54 -16.17 8.66 14.87
C SER A 54 -16.69 7.76 13.78
N GLU A 55 -17.99 7.77 13.48
CA GLU A 55 -18.50 7.06 12.30
C GLU A 55 -18.14 7.77 10.98
N ARG A 56 -17.43 8.91 11.05
CA ARG A 56 -16.94 9.61 9.87
C ARG A 56 -15.78 8.84 9.24
N LEU A 57 -15.79 8.79 7.92
CA LEU A 57 -14.65 8.32 7.13
C LEU A 57 -13.46 9.25 7.39
N ILE A 58 -12.24 8.72 7.41
CA ILE A 58 -11.05 9.59 7.38
C ILE A 58 -11.04 10.26 6.02
N ASP A 59 -11.13 11.58 6.06
CA ASP A 59 -10.86 12.43 4.92
C ASP A 59 -9.35 12.61 4.77
N LEU A 60 -8.80 12.03 3.71
CA LEU A 60 -7.39 12.15 3.33
C LEU A 60 -7.18 13.10 2.15
N GLU A 61 -8.24 13.73 1.61
CA GLU A 61 -8.18 14.46 0.34
C GLU A 61 -7.12 15.56 0.34
N SER A 62 -7.03 16.31 1.45
CA SER A 62 -6.06 17.40 1.62
C SER A 62 -4.60 16.94 1.72
N PHE A 63 -4.36 15.65 1.96
CA PHE A 63 -3.02 15.08 2.12
C PHE A 63 -2.57 14.26 0.90
N LEU A 64 -3.39 14.15 -0.15
CA LEU A 64 -3.02 13.44 -1.37
C LEU A 64 -2.00 14.25 -2.18
N ALA A 65 -0.85 13.62 -2.45
CA ALA A 65 0.16 14.21 -3.33
C ALA A 65 -0.36 14.30 -4.77
N ARG A 66 -0.19 15.47 -5.38
CA ARG A 66 -0.63 15.77 -6.76
C ARG A 66 0.58 15.80 -7.70
N PRO A 67 0.43 15.41 -8.97
CA PRO A 67 -0.81 14.97 -9.62
C PRO A 67 -1.25 13.57 -9.14
N ILE A 68 -2.56 13.32 -9.10
CA ILE A 68 -3.07 11.97 -8.88
C ILE A 68 -3.11 11.25 -10.23
N VAL A 69 -2.49 10.07 -10.30
CA VAL A 69 -2.55 9.18 -11.45
C VAL A 69 -3.67 8.17 -11.22
N PHE A 70 -4.80 8.37 -11.87
CA PHE A 70 -5.97 7.50 -11.81
C PHE A 70 -5.86 6.38 -12.83
N LEU A 71 -5.82 5.13 -12.37
CA LEU A 71 -5.96 3.95 -13.22
C LEU A 71 -7.43 3.53 -13.29
N ILE A 72 -8.03 3.69 -14.47
CA ILE A 72 -9.43 3.40 -14.78
C ILE A 72 -9.50 2.13 -15.64
N VAL A 73 -10.15 1.08 -15.14
CA VAL A 73 -10.27 -0.20 -15.84
C VAL A 73 -11.71 -0.69 -15.82
N ASP A 74 -12.17 -1.26 -16.94
CA ASP A 74 -13.58 -1.67 -17.08
C ASP A 74 -13.97 -2.78 -16.08
N ASN A 75 -13.00 -3.62 -15.70
CA ASN A 75 -13.24 -4.75 -14.81
C ASN A 75 -12.14 -4.85 -13.75
N LEU A 76 -12.22 -4.03 -12.69
CA LEU A 76 -11.28 -4.05 -11.56
C LEU A 76 -11.16 -5.45 -10.93
N ASN A 77 -12.23 -6.25 -10.97
CA ASN A 77 -12.28 -7.59 -10.41
C ASN A 77 -11.35 -8.59 -11.10
N SER A 78 -10.91 -8.33 -12.34
CA SER A 78 -9.90 -9.17 -13.00
C SER A 78 -8.47 -8.85 -12.55
N ILE A 79 -8.25 -7.67 -11.96
CA ILE A 79 -6.93 -7.18 -11.49
C ILE A 79 -6.81 -7.29 -9.97
N SER A 80 -7.92 -7.16 -9.24
CA SER A 80 -8.00 -7.24 -7.77
C SER A 80 -7.37 -8.50 -7.15
N PRO A 81 -7.62 -9.74 -7.63
CA PRO A 81 -7.01 -10.94 -7.03
C PRO A 81 -5.49 -10.96 -7.21
N VAL A 82 -4.98 -10.42 -8.32
CA VAL A 82 -3.54 -10.29 -8.59
C VAL A 82 -2.86 -9.29 -7.65
N LEU A 83 -3.55 -8.22 -7.28
CA LEU A 83 -3.07 -7.24 -6.30
C LEU A 83 -3.14 -7.78 -4.86
N GLN A 84 -4.18 -8.56 -4.53
CA GLN A 84 -4.32 -9.19 -3.22
C GLN A 84 -3.28 -10.29 -2.97
N GLU A 85 -2.96 -11.14 -3.96
CA GLU A 85 -1.84 -12.10 -3.87
C GLU A 85 -0.49 -11.39 -3.66
N SER A 86 -0.35 -10.14 -4.09
CA SER A 86 0.88 -9.36 -3.94
C SER A 86 1.06 -8.72 -2.55
N ALA A 87 0.03 -8.74 -1.70
CA ALA A 87 0.03 -8.19 -0.35
C ALA A 87 0.34 -9.24 0.74
N GLU A 88 0.55 -10.50 0.38
CA GLU A 88 1.11 -11.52 1.28
C GLU A 88 2.47 -11.04 1.84
N PRO A 89 2.70 -11.13 3.16
CA PRO A 89 3.83 -10.48 3.81
C PRO A 89 5.15 -11.09 3.34
N ALA A 90 5.98 -10.26 2.70
CA ALA A 90 7.44 -10.30 2.64
C ALA A 90 8.12 -11.65 2.92
N GLY A 91 7.83 -12.66 2.10
CA GLY A 91 8.61 -13.89 2.03
C GLY A 91 9.38 -13.95 0.72
N LEU A 92 10.44 -13.14 0.54
CA LEU A 92 11.48 -13.22 -0.51
C LEU A 92 11.08 -13.95 -1.82
N GLY A 93 9.91 -13.62 -2.35
CA GLY A 93 9.35 -14.28 -3.52
C GLY A 93 9.89 -13.56 -4.73
N ASN A 94 10.88 -14.16 -5.40
CA ASN A 94 11.49 -13.60 -6.61
C ASN A 94 10.37 -13.15 -7.57
N PRO A 95 10.24 -11.85 -7.91
CA PRO A 95 9.16 -11.34 -8.77
C PRO A 95 9.10 -12.05 -10.13
N LEU A 96 10.20 -12.71 -10.50
CA LEU A 96 10.37 -13.59 -11.65
C LEU A 96 9.68 -14.97 -11.56
N ARG A 97 9.00 -15.32 -10.46
CA ARG A 97 8.19 -16.56 -10.35
C ARG A 97 6.69 -16.36 -10.58
N ARG A 98 6.23 -15.14 -10.83
CA ARG A 98 4.80 -14.86 -11.11
C ARG A 98 4.39 -15.45 -12.46
N LYS A 99 3.19 -16.05 -12.53
CA LYS A 99 2.59 -16.54 -13.77
C LYS A 99 2.52 -15.39 -14.80
N PRO A 100 2.68 -15.67 -16.11
CA PRO A 100 2.71 -14.64 -17.16
C PRO A 100 1.46 -13.74 -17.14
N GLU A 101 0.29 -14.34 -16.93
CA GLU A 101 -1.01 -13.66 -16.84
C GLU A 101 -1.04 -12.61 -15.72
N THR A 102 -0.49 -12.94 -14.56
CA THR A 102 -0.35 -12.06 -13.38
C THR A 102 0.58 -10.88 -13.68
N ARG A 103 1.63 -11.07 -14.48
CA ARG A 103 2.56 -9.99 -14.85
C ARG A 103 1.91 -9.00 -15.80
N MET A 104 1.24 -9.50 -16.84
CA MET A 104 0.55 -8.65 -17.82
C MET A 104 -0.53 -7.77 -17.17
N ALA A 105 -1.22 -8.29 -16.14
CA ALA A 105 -2.21 -7.53 -15.36
C ALA A 105 -1.58 -6.44 -14.46
N LEU A 106 -0.34 -6.63 -14.00
CA LEU A 106 0.35 -5.67 -13.13
C LEU A 106 1.11 -4.59 -13.89
N GLU A 107 1.49 -4.81 -15.15
CA GLU A 107 2.26 -3.85 -15.95
C GLU A 107 1.61 -2.44 -16.02
N PRO A 108 0.29 -2.30 -16.29
CA PRO A 108 -0.38 -1.00 -16.22
C PRO A 108 -0.28 -0.33 -14.84
N TYR A 109 -0.48 -1.11 -13.78
CA TYR A 109 -0.38 -0.64 -12.40
C TYR A 109 1.02 -0.11 -12.09
N LEU A 110 2.05 -0.88 -12.46
CA LEU A 110 3.46 -0.49 -12.26
C LEU A 110 3.82 0.77 -13.03
N ALA A 111 3.37 0.90 -14.28
CA ALA A 111 3.60 2.10 -15.08
C ALA A 111 2.94 3.34 -14.45
N CYS A 112 1.71 3.23 -13.95
CA CYS A 112 1.05 4.31 -13.22
C CYS A 112 1.80 4.68 -11.94
N LEU A 113 2.23 3.68 -11.17
CA LEU A 113 2.99 3.90 -9.93
C LEU A 113 4.32 4.62 -10.20
N TRP A 114 5.06 4.18 -11.22
CA TRP A 114 6.33 4.79 -11.59
C TRP A 114 6.13 6.21 -12.14
N TYR A 115 5.07 6.43 -12.92
CA TYR A 115 4.73 7.77 -13.41
C TYR A 115 4.41 8.72 -12.25
N ALA A 116 3.58 8.29 -11.30
CA ALA A 116 3.25 9.06 -10.11
C ALA A 116 4.51 9.40 -9.31
N ALA A 117 5.36 8.41 -9.04
CA ALA A 117 6.61 8.60 -8.29
C ALA A 117 7.55 9.59 -8.99
N LYS A 118 7.73 9.49 -10.31
CA LYS A 118 8.57 10.42 -11.10
C LYS A 118 8.06 11.86 -11.01
N ASN A 119 6.75 12.05 -10.91
CA ASN A 119 6.11 13.37 -10.82
C ASN A 119 5.81 13.81 -9.38
N ARG A 120 6.34 13.11 -8.36
CA ARG A 120 6.09 13.38 -6.92
C ARG A 120 4.60 13.40 -6.55
N GLY A 121 3.78 12.70 -7.33
CA GLY A 121 2.35 12.55 -7.10
C GLY A 121 2.01 11.25 -6.39
N CYS A 122 0.75 10.85 -6.47
CA CYS A 122 0.28 9.55 -5.99
C CYS A 122 -0.50 8.78 -7.06
N MET A 123 -0.71 7.49 -6.82
CA MET A 123 -1.45 6.61 -7.73
C MET A 123 -2.70 6.11 -7.03
N ARG A 124 -3.83 6.07 -7.74
CA ARG A 124 -5.10 5.56 -7.23
C ARG A 124 -5.84 4.77 -8.30
N PHE A 125 -6.53 3.71 -7.89
CA PHE A 125 -7.53 3.09 -8.75
C PHE A 125 -8.78 3.94 -8.75
N TYR A 126 -9.29 4.28 -9.93
CA TYR A 126 -10.52 5.05 -10.02
C TYR A 126 -11.73 4.19 -9.69
N THR A 127 -12.53 4.67 -8.74
CA THR A 127 -13.90 4.24 -8.53
C THR A 127 -14.84 5.43 -8.69
N ARG A 128 -16.13 5.21 -8.94
CA ARG A 128 -17.11 6.30 -9.08
C ARG A 128 -17.14 7.25 -7.88
N THR A 129 -16.82 6.75 -6.68
CA THR A 129 -16.74 7.58 -5.48
C THR A 129 -15.57 8.56 -5.52
N ASP A 130 -14.54 8.33 -6.33
CA ASP A 130 -13.36 9.19 -6.45
C ASP A 130 -13.56 10.37 -7.41
N GLN A 131 -14.73 10.50 -8.05
CA GLN A 131 -14.99 11.54 -9.05
C GLN A 131 -14.70 12.96 -8.53
N HIS A 132 -15.01 13.24 -7.26
CA HIS A 132 -14.77 14.53 -6.62
C HIS A 132 -13.27 14.86 -6.43
N LEU A 133 -12.39 13.86 -6.53
CA LEU A 133 -10.96 14.03 -6.34
C LEU A 133 -10.25 14.50 -7.61
N ILE A 134 -10.85 14.36 -8.79
CA ILE A 134 -10.23 14.74 -10.06
C ILE A 134 -10.15 16.27 -10.16
N ARG A 135 -8.96 16.77 -10.50
CA ARG A 135 -8.67 18.19 -10.66
C ARG A 135 -7.75 18.43 -11.86
N ASP A 136 -7.59 19.69 -12.23
CA ASP A 136 -6.61 20.09 -13.24
C ASP A 136 -5.20 19.61 -12.87
N ASN A 137 -4.44 19.25 -13.91
CA ASN A 137 -3.12 18.63 -13.89
C ASN A 137 -3.07 17.18 -13.40
N ASP A 138 -4.20 16.55 -13.05
CA ASP A 138 -4.21 15.11 -12.78
C ASP A 138 -4.02 14.28 -14.07
N VAL A 139 -3.75 12.99 -13.90
CA VAL A 139 -3.50 12.07 -15.00
C VAL A 139 -4.49 10.91 -14.98
N LEU A 140 -5.19 10.71 -16.08
CA LEU A 140 -6.15 9.63 -16.27
C LEU A 140 -5.58 8.57 -17.20
N VAL A 141 -5.50 7.33 -16.70
CA VAL A 141 -4.95 6.20 -17.44
C VAL A 141 -6.03 5.16 -17.61
N TYR A 142 -6.42 4.84 -18.84
CA TYR A 142 -7.52 3.91 -19.09
C TYR A 142 -7.11 2.59 -19.73
N MET A 143 -7.88 1.55 -19.41
CA MET A 143 -7.88 0.26 -20.09
C MET A 143 -9.31 -0.26 -20.23
N GLY A 144 -9.81 -0.25 -21.46
CA GLY A 144 -11.18 -0.64 -21.79
C GLY A 144 -12.01 0.49 -22.40
N SER A 145 -13.13 0.14 -23.01
CA SER A 145 -13.98 1.07 -23.76
C SER A 145 -14.81 1.95 -22.83
N ASN A 146 -15.29 1.42 -21.71
CA ASN A 146 -16.07 2.23 -20.75
C ASN A 146 -15.15 3.22 -20.02
N SER A 147 -13.95 2.76 -19.65
CA SER A 147 -12.91 3.57 -19.01
C SER A 147 -12.46 4.72 -19.92
N LYS A 148 -12.35 4.48 -21.23
CA LYS A 148 -12.10 5.53 -22.21
C LYS A 148 -13.16 6.63 -22.17
N ARG A 149 -14.44 6.25 -22.18
CA ARG A 149 -15.57 7.21 -22.12
C ARG A 149 -15.55 8.04 -20.84
N ILE A 150 -15.18 7.41 -19.71
CA ILE A 150 -15.02 8.11 -18.43
C ILE A 150 -13.91 9.15 -18.53
N CYS A 151 -12.73 8.79 -19.06
CA CYS A 151 -11.64 9.74 -19.25
C CYS A 151 -12.02 10.90 -20.19
N GLU A 152 -12.70 10.60 -21.29
CA GLU A 152 -13.18 11.62 -22.24
C GLU A 152 -14.12 12.63 -21.55
N THR A 153 -15.05 12.13 -20.73
CA THR A 153 -15.97 12.99 -19.96
C THR A 153 -15.22 13.94 -19.03
N PHE A 154 -14.15 13.49 -18.38
CA PHE A 154 -13.34 14.34 -17.50
C PHE A 154 -12.43 15.28 -18.27
N SER A 155 -11.84 14.87 -19.40
CA SER A 155 -11.01 15.75 -20.22
C SER A 155 -11.80 16.89 -20.87
N ASP A 156 -13.11 16.74 -21.02
CA ASP A 156 -13.97 17.82 -21.50
C ASP A 156 -14.17 18.93 -20.43
N GLY A 157 -14.00 18.59 -19.15
CA GLY A 157 -14.26 19.49 -18.01
C GLY A 157 -13.03 19.95 -17.22
N PHE A 158 -11.90 19.25 -17.34
CA PHE A 158 -10.67 19.50 -16.59
C PHE A 158 -9.45 19.45 -17.51
N ASP A 159 -8.40 20.22 -17.16
CA ASP A 159 -7.11 20.14 -17.84
C ASP A 159 -6.31 18.94 -17.33
N VAL A 160 -6.64 17.74 -17.83
CA VAL A 160 -6.03 16.47 -17.42
C VAL A 160 -5.24 15.81 -18.53
N GLU A 161 -4.14 15.14 -18.19
CA GLU A 161 -3.44 14.28 -19.14
C GLU A 161 -4.14 12.93 -19.25
N VAL A 162 -4.43 12.47 -20.48
CA VAL A 162 -5.08 11.18 -20.71
C VAL A 162 -4.17 10.22 -21.46
N TYR A 163 -3.94 9.03 -20.90
CA TYR A 163 -3.17 7.97 -21.53
C TYR A 163 -3.96 6.67 -21.66
N ARG A 164 -3.75 5.95 -22.76
CA ARG A 164 -4.00 4.49 -22.76
C ARG A 164 -2.93 3.85 -21.91
N ALA A 165 -3.29 2.83 -21.12
CA ALA A 165 -2.33 2.08 -20.32
C ALA A 165 -1.09 1.63 -21.11
N LYS A 166 -1.28 1.13 -22.34
CA LYS A 166 -0.19 0.69 -23.22
C LYS A 166 0.78 1.81 -23.61
N ASP A 167 0.30 3.05 -23.74
CA ASP A 167 1.09 4.19 -24.20
C ASP A 167 1.87 4.78 -23.02
N LEU A 168 1.29 4.79 -21.82
CA LEU A 168 2.01 5.13 -20.59
C LEU A 168 3.14 4.14 -20.30
N ARG A 169 2.90 2.84 -20.46
CA ARG A 169 3.93 1.80 -20.34
C ARG A 169 5.14 2.06 -21.23
N LYS A 170 4.90 2.34 -22.52
CA LYS A 170 5.95 2.73 -23.46
C LYS A 170 6.70 3.99 -23.01
N LYS A 171 5.99 5.00 -22.50
CA LYS A 171 6.60 6.24 -21.95
C LYS A 171 7.50 5.96 -20.74
N MET A 172 7.17 4.95 -19.94
CA MET A 172 7.91 4.57 -18.73
C MET A 172 9.00 3.53 -18.95
N GLY A 173 9.05 2.88 -20.12
CA GLY A 173 10.00 1.79 -20.38
C GLY A 173 9.67 0.51 -19.62
N VAL A 174 8.37 0.28 -19.35
CA VAL A 174 7.83 -0.91 -18.64
C VAL A 174 7.00 -1.75 -19.60
#